data_AF-A0A8R2ADD3-F1
#
_entry.id   AF-A0A8R2ADD3-F1
#
_cell.length_a   1.000
_cell.length_b   1.000
_cell.length_c   1.000
_cell.angle_alpha   90.00
_cell.angle_beta   90.00
_cell.angle_gamma   90.00
#
_symmetry.space_group_name_H-M   'P 1'
#
loop_
_entity.id
_entity.type
_entity.pdbx_description
1 polymer ?
#
loop_
_entity_poly.entity_id
_entity_poly.type
_entity_poly.pdbx_seq_one_letter_code
_entity_poly.pdbx_strand_id
1 'polypeptide(L)'
;MDRSCLHHCFLSDVTDVRQMEQALQQLLEDFHSGKLRAFGKDCSMEQMTAIREQQEHLAWLHFELGVRQDGSNPLSEQGIAKGTENMHSLMASLEQLSLSIEKLHSFSNSTSD
;
A
#
# COMPACT_ATOMS: atom_id res chain seq x y z
N MET A 1 -27.96 -33.40 18.23
CA MET A 1 -26.90 -32.41 17.93
C MET A 1 -26.50 -32.63 16.48
N ASP A 2 -27.22 -32.02 15.56
CA ASP A 2 -26.98 -32.19 14.12
C ASP A 2 -26.41 -30.87 13.58
N ARG A 3 -25.08 -30.81 13.45
CA ARG A 3 -24.43 -29.75 12.66
C ARG A 3 -24.29 -30.31 11.25
N SER A 4 -25.34 -30.14 10.45
CA SER A 4 -25.20 -30.29 9.01
C SER A 4 -24.16 -29.28 8.55
N CYS A 5 -22.98 -29.78 8.23
CA CYS A 5 -21.95 -29.02 7.54
C CYS A 5 -22.62 -28.51 6.25
N LEU A 6 -22.84 -27.20 6.17
CA LEU A 6 -23.25 -26.51 4.93
C LEU A 6 -22.13 -26.71 3.92
N HIS A 7 -22.14 -27.88 3.30
CA HIS A 7 -21.27 -28.20 2.20
C HIS A 7 -21.61 -27.18 1.12
N HIS A 8 -20.62 -26.38 0.72
CA HIS A 8 -20.65 -25.52 -0.45
C HIS A 8 -20.80 -26.41 -1.69
N CYS A 9 -21.99 -27.01 -1.84
CA CYS A 9 -22.31 -27.85 -2.96
C CYS A 9 -22.28 -26.94 -4.18
N PHE A 10 -21.26 -27.17 -5.00
CA PHE A 10 -21.00 -26.58 -6.31
C PHE A 10 -22.09 -26.98 -7.31
N LEU A 11 -23.36 -26.82 -6.92
CA LEU A 11 -24.51 -26.77 -7.82
C LEU A 11 -24.72 -25.30 -8.13
N SER A 12 -23.75 -24.71 -8.81
CA SER A 12 -23.98 -23.46 -9.53
C SER A 12 -24.96 -23.82 -10.64
N ASP A 13 -26.22 -23.41 -10.48
CA ASP A 13 -27.19 -23.51 -11.55
C ASP A 13 -26.58 -22.90 -12.82
N VAL A 14 -26.83 -23.47 -13.99
CA VAL A 14 -26.20 -23.01 -15.25
C VAL A 14 -26.51 -21.52 -15.48
N THR A 15 -27.65 -21.07 -14.94
CA THR A 15 -28.11 -19.69 -14.83
C THR A 15 -27.18 -18.78 -14.01
N ASP A 16 -26.64 -19.25 -12.89
CA ASP A 16 -25.68 -18.50 -12.06
C ASP A 16 -24.33 -18.35 -12.74
N VAL A 17 -23.88 -19.38 -13.45
CA VAL A 17 -22.60 -19.34 -14.19
C VAL A 17 -22.65 -18.31 -15.32
N ARG A 18 -23.76 -18.26 -16.08
CA ARG A 18 -23.93 -17.28 -17.16
C ARG A 18 -24.12 -15.86 -16.65
N GLN A 19 -24.81 -15.66 -15.52
CA GLN A 19 -24.87 -14.34 -14.87
C GLN A 19 -23.49 -13.87 -14.42
N MET A 20 -22.71 -14.76 -13.80
CA MET A 20 -21.36 -14.44 -13.37
C MET A 20 -20.44 -14.12 -14.57
N GLU A 21 -20.53 -14.89 -15.65
CA GLU A 21 -19.81 -14.60 -16.91
C GLU A 21 -20.16 -13.21 -17.44
N GLN A 22 -21.46 -12.88 -17.48
CA GLN A 22 -21.94 -11.59 -17.98
C GLN A 22 -21.50 -10.43 -17.08
N ALA A 23 -21.50 -10.63 -15.76
CA ALA A 23 -20.97 -9.66 -14.79
C ALA A 23 -19.45 -9.46 -14.94
N LEU A 24 -18.68 -10.52 -15.19
CA LEU A 24 -17.24 -10.44 -15.42
C LEU A 24 -16.90 -9.76 -16.75
N GLN A 25 -17.69 -10.00 -17.80
CA GLN A 25 -17.56 -9.30 -19.09
C GLN A 25 -17.84 -7.81 -18.94
N GLN A 26 -18.92 -7.44 -18.24
CA GLN A 26 -19.21 -6.04 -17.91
C GLN A 26 -18.12 -5.40 -17.07
N LEU A 27 -17.56 -6.13 -16.10
CA LEU A 27 -16.42 -5.67 -15.32
C LEU A 27 -15.21 -5.37 -16.21
N LEU A 28 -14.89 -6.26 -17.16
CA LEU A 28 -13.81 -6.05 -18.13
C LEU A 28 -14.07 -4.86 -19.06
N GLU A 29 -15.30 -4.66 -19.52
CA GLU A 29 -15.69 -3.48 -20.29
C GLU A 29 -15.55 -2.19 -19.49
N ASP A 30 -15.96 -2.20 -18.21
CA ASP A 30 -15.78 -1.07 -17.30
C ASP A 30 -14.29 -0.79 -17.05
N PHE A 31 -13.43 -1.82 -17.00
CA PHE A 31 -11.97 -1.67 -16.94
C PHE A 31 -11.39 -1.07 -18.23
N HIS A 32 -11.74 -1.60 -19.41
CA HIS A 32 -11.21 -1.13 -20.70
C HIS A 32 -11.70 0.26 -21.08
N SER A 33 -12.94 0.62 -20.72
CA SER A 33 -13.49 1.96 -20.90
C SER A 33 -12.91 2.98 -19.90
N GLY A 34 -12.18 2.51 -18.89
CA GLY A 34 -11.64 3.35 -17.82
C GLY A 34 -12.72 3.94 -16.90
N LYS A 35 -13.91 3.32 -16.87
CA LYS A 35 -15.01 3.63 -15.94
C LYS A 35 -14.76 3.02 -14.57
N LEU A 36 -14.21 1.79 -14.54
CA LEU A 36 -13.57 1.24 -13.35
C LEU A 36 -12.10 1.66 -13.36
N ARG A 37 -11.75 2.60 -12.49
CA ARG A 37 -10.35 2.85 -12.17
C ARG A 37 -10.16 2.51 -10.70
N ALA A 38 -9.26 1.58 -10.41
CA ALA A 38 -8.86 1.30 -9.03
C ALA A 38 -8.20 2.52 -8.39
N PHE A 39 -7.67 3.43 -9.23
CA PHE A 39 -6.91 4.59 -8.85
C PHE A 39 -7.36 5.80 -9.68
N GLY A 40 -7.38 7.00 -9.08
CA GLY A 40 -7.88 8.22 -9.72
C GLY A 40 -7.25 8.50 -11.10
N LYS A 41 -7.90 9.34 -11.91
CA LYS A 41 -7.48 9.62 -13.30
C LYS A 41 -6.01 10.02 -13.46
N ASP A 42 -5.45 10.67 -12.44
CA ASP A 42 -4.07 11.14 -12.38
C ASP A 42 -3.22 10.41 -11.31
N CYS A 43 -3.75 9.36 -10.69
CA CYS A 43 -3.06 8.52 -9.72
C CYS A 43 -2.64 7.22 -10.40
N SER A 44 -1.40 7.17 -10.91
CA SER A 44 -0.86 5.99 -11.59
C SER A 44 -0.60 4.88 -10.57
N MET A 45 -0.83 3.63 -10.96
CA MET A 45 -0.38 2.45 -10.19
C MET A 45 1.11 2.58 -9.83
N GLU A 46 1.92 3.14 -10.74
CA GLU A 46 3.36 3.37 -10.54
C GLU A 46 3.63 4.33 -9.36
N GLN A 47 2.80 5.36 -9.16
CA GLN A 47 2.97 6.30 -8.05
C GLN A 47 2.69 5.64 -6.71
N MET A 48 1.66 4.79 -6.62
CA MET A 48 1.42 4.02 -5.39
C MET A 48 2.46 2.94 -5.18
N THR A 49 2.98 2.33 -6.24
CA THR A 49 4.13 1.42 -6.12
C THR A 49 5.34 2.17 -5.56
N ALA A 50 5.65 3.37 -6.05
CA ALA A 50 6.73 4.19 -5.53
C ALA A 50 6.53 4.58 -4.05
N ILE A 51 5.30 4.94 -3.64
CA ILE A 51 4.98 5.22 -2.23
C ILE A 51 5.16 3.98 -1.37
N ARG A 52 4.72 2.81 -1.84
CA ARG A 52 4.91 1.54 -1.15
C ARG A 52 6.40 1.23 -0.98
N GLU A 53 7.21 1.40 -2.01
CA GLU A 53 8.67 1.19 -1.94
C GLU A 53 9.33 2.15 -0.94
N GLN A 54 8.90 3.41 -0.89
CA GLN A 54 9.37 4.38 0.12
C GLN A 54 9.02 3.92 1.55
N GLN A 55 7.82 3.37 1.77
CA GLN A 55 7.42 2.81 3.06
C GLN A 55 8.27 1.59 3.44
N GLU A 56 8.50 0.67 2.51
CA GLU A 56 9.32 -0.52 2.72
C GLU A 56 10.78 -0.15 3.03
N HIS A 57 11.34 0.83 2.30
CA HIS A 57 12.67 1.35 2.56
C HIS A 57 12.79 1.98 3.96
N LEU A 58 11.80 2.78 4.37
CA LEU A 58 11.77 3.39 5.71
C LEU A 58 11.72 2.32 6.81
N ALA A 59 10.88 1.28 6.62
CA ALA A 59 10.79 0.17 7.56
C ALA A 59 12.13 -0.59 7.66
N TRP A 60 12.75 -0.88 6.52
CA TRP A 60 14.07 -1.50 6.47
C TRP A 60 15.13 -0.66 7.19
N LEU A 61 15.18 0.65 6.93
CA LEU A 61 16.12 1.57 7.58
C LEU A 61 15.91 1.60 9.10
N HIS A 62 14.66 1.64 9.57
CA HIS A 62 14.36 1.59 11.00
C HIS A 62 14.90 0.31 11.66
N PHE A 63 14.71 -0.85 11.03
CA PHE A 63 15.24 -2.11 11.56
C PHE A 63 16.77 -2.16 11.49
N GLU A 64 17.39 -1.75 10.38
CA GLU A 64 18.84 -1.74 10.23
C GLU A 64 19.51 -0.85 11.28
N LEU A 65 18.99 0.36 11.49
CA LEU A 65 19.52 1.29 12.49
C LEU A 65 19.31 0.76 13.91
N GLY A 66 18.19 0.08 14.19
CA GLY A 66 17.95 -0.60 15.46
C GLY A 66 18.99 -1.69 15.74
N VAL A 67 19.33 -2.51 14.74
CA VAL A 67 20.39 -3.53 14.86
C VAL A 67 21.76 -2.89 15.07
N ARG A 68 22.07 -1.78 14.38
CA ARG A 68 23.35 -1.06 14.54
C ARG A 68 23.49 -0.38 15.90
N GLN A 69 22.38 -0.13 16.60
CA GLN A 69 22.37 0.46 17.93
C GLN A 69 22.53 -0.60 19.03
N ASP A 70 22.13 -1.85 18.75
CA ASP A 70 22.28 -3.00 19.63
C ASP A 70 23.78 -3.28 19.89
N GLY A 71 24.19 -3.23 21.16
CA GLY A 71 25.59 -3.38 21.59
C GLY A 71 26.38 -2.10 21.83
N SER A 72 25.82 -0.91 21.56
CA SER A 72 26.45 0.37 21.95
C SER A 72 25.77 0.99 23.18
N ASN A 73 26.53 1.61 24.09
CA ASN A 73 25.93 2.32 25.23
C ASN A 73 25.21 3.58 24.71
N PRO A 74 23.87 3.65 24.79
CA PRO A 74 23.11 4.77 24.22
C PRO A 74 23.38 6.10 24.91
N LEU A 75 23.89 6.08 26.15
CA LEU A 75 24.23 7.27 26.93
C LEU A 75 25.68 7.75 26.73
N SER A 76 26.48 7.03 25.95
CA SER A 76 27.81 7.52 25.56
C SER A 76 27.68 8.67 24.57
N GLU A 77 28.63 9.59 24.56
CA GLU A 77 28.66 10.71 23.61
C GLU A 77 28.58 10.22 22.14
N GLN A 78 29.27 9.12 21.84
CA GLN A 78 29.19 8.46 20.53
C GLN A 78 27.82 7.83 20.24
N GLY A 79 27.16 7.28 21.25
CA GLY A 79 25.80 6.72 21.15
C GLY A 79 24.75 7.81 20.89
N ILE A 80 24.87 8.96 21.57
CA ILE A 80 24.02 10.13 21.37
C ILE A 80 24.21 10.71 19.96
N ALA A 81 25.47 10.87 19.52
CA ALA A 81 25.79 11.36 18.18
C ALA A 81 25.19 10.45 17.08
N LYS A 82 25.41 9.13 17.19
CA LYS A 82 24.81 8.14 16.25
C LYS A 82 23.29 8.14 16.31
N GLY A 83 22.70 8.21 17.49
CA GLY A 83 21.24 8.27 17.65
C GLY A 83 20.64 9.50 16.95
N THR A 84 21.33 10.63 17.05
CA THR A 84 20.93 11.88 16.39
C THR A 84 21.01 11.76 14.86
N GLU A 85 22.11 11.20 14.34
CA GLU A 85 22.27 10.93 12.90
C GLU A 85 21.21 9.97 12.38
N ASN A 86 20.97 8.87 13.09
CA ASN A 86 19.94 7.88 12.77
C ASN A 86 18.54 8.52 12.69
N MET A 87 18.17 9.33 13.68
CA MET A 87 16.88 10.03 13.66
C MET A 87 16.79 11.03 12.51
N HIS A 88 17.87 11.74 12.18
CA HIS A 88 17.89 12.65 11.05
C HIS A 88 17.62 11.91 9.72
N SER A 89 18.26 10.75 9.50
CA SER A 89 17.99 9.92 8.32
C SER A 89 16.54 9.45 8.26
N LEU A 90 15.98 8.96 9.38
CA LEU A 90 14.58 8.52 9.44
C LEU A 90 13.59 9.67 9.17
N MET A 91 13.84 10.84 9.75
CA MET A 91 13.01 12.02 9.56
C MET A 91 13.04 12.51 8.11
N ALA A 92 14.22 12.53 7.47
CA ALA A 92 14.34 12.90 6.06
C ALA A 92 13.57 11.94 5.15
N SER A 93 13.70 10.62 5.36
CA SER A 93 12.93 9.62 4.60
C SER A 93 11.43 9.74 4.84
N LEU A 94 11.00 10.02 6.08
CA LEU A 94 9.59 10.22 6.41
C LEU A 94 9.01 11.49 5.76
N GLU A 95 9.78 12.58 5.73
CA GLU A 95 9.38 13.82 5.04
C GLU A 95 9.17 13.59 3.54
N GLN A 96 10.09 12.88 2.88
CA GLN A 96 9.95 12.53 1.46
C GLN A 96 8.70 11.68 1.21
N LEU A 97 8.43 10.69 2.06
CA LEU A 97 7.22 9.88 1.97
C LEU A 97 5.96 10.74 2.14
N SER A 98 5.96 11.68 3.10
CA SER A 98 4.84 12.59 3.33
C SER A 98 4.57 13.47 2.09
N LEU A 99 5.61 14.02 1.48
CA LEU A 99 5.49 14.82 0.24
C LEU A 99 4.96 13.99 -0.93
N SER A 100 5.36 12.73 -1.07
CA SER A 100 4.83 11.82 -2.10
C SER A 100 3.33 11.56 -1.91
N ILE A 101 2.88 11.34 -0.67
CA ILE A 101 1.48 11.12 -0.33
C ILE A 101 0.65 12.39 -0.56
N GLU A 102 1.15 13.55 -0.14
CA GLU A 102 0.46 14.84 -0.36
C GLU A 102 0.28 15.13 -1.86
N LYS A 103 1.31 14.87 -2.67
CA LYS A 103 1.20 14.96 -4.14
C LYS A 103 0.11 14.02 -4.66
N LEU A 104 0.07 12.77 -4.20
CA LEU A 104 -0.95 11.79 -4.58
C LEU A 104 -2.38 12.32 -4.34
N HIS A 105 -2.61 12.94 -3.17
CA HIS A 105 -3.91 13.53 -2.82
C HIS A 105 -4.24 14.83 -3.56
N SER A 106 -3.22 15.60 -3.94
CA SER A 106 -3.42 16.81 -4.73
C SER A 106 -3.94 16.48 -6.13
N PHE A 107 -3.42 15.41 -6.75
CA PHE A 107 -3.90 14.89 -8.04
C PHE A 107 -5.32 14.31 -7.96
N SER A 108 -5.72 13.73 -6.82
CA SER A 108 -7.10 13.25 -6.63
C SER A 108 -8.13 14.38 -6.53
N ASN A 109 -7.72 15.56 -6.04
CA ASN A 109 -8.64 16.67 -5.79
C ASN A 109 -8.73 17.66 -6.96
N SER A 110 -7.74 17.70 -7.86
CA SER A 110 -7.74 18.57 -9.05
C SER A 110 -8.58 18.06 -10.23
N THR A 111 -9.21 16.88 -10.12
CA THR A 111 -9.98 16.23 -11.20
C THR A 111 -11.49 16.27 -11.01
N SER A 112 -12.00 17.10 -10.08
CA SER A 112 -13.44 17.24 -9.81
C SER A 112 -14.17 18.30 -10.65
N ASP A 113 -13.55 18.85 -11.71
CA ASP A 113 -14.23 19.69 -12.73
C ASP A 113 -14.50 18.92 -14.03
#